data_AF-A0A4Z0A1A5-F1
#
_entry.id   AF-A0A4Z0A1A5-F1
#
_cell.length_a   1.000
_cell.length_b   1.000
_cell.length_c   1.000
_cell.angle_alpha   90.00
_cell.angle_beta   90.00
_cell.angle_gamma   90.00
#
_symmetry.space_group_name_H-M   'P 1'
#
loop_
_entity.id
_entity.type
_entity.pdbx_description
1 polymer ?
#
loop_
_entity_poly.entity_id
_entity_poly.type
_entity_poly.pdbx_seq_one_letter_code
_entity_poly.pdbx_strand_id
1 'polypeptide(L)'
;MLLSVGVSLLFSLLLQSVTLVSGLGSSCSAPLGAGTATPGDPYWQQNIQHQGTSAFGPAGYQVFRNVKDFGAKGDGVTDDTAAIKSVFLFKVIYRKD
;
A
#
# COMPACT_ATOMS: atom_id res chain seq x y z
N MET A 1 16.18 46.79 -33.66
CA MET A 1 16.75 45.92 -32.60
C MET A 1 15.71 45.55 -31.53
N LEU A 2 14.92 46.51 -31.02
CA LEU A 2 13.89 46.26 -29.99
C LEU A 2 12.73 45.33 -30.41
N LEU A 3 12.31 45.34 -31.68
CA LEU A 3 11.24 44.46 -32.19
C LEU A 3 11.64 42.97 -32.21
N SER A 4 12.91 42.66 -32.47
CA SER A 4 13.43 41.27 -32.58
C SER A 4 13.50 40.58 -31.22
N VAL A 5 13.82 41.36 -30.17
CA VAL A 5 13.88 40.88 -28.79
C VAL A 5 12.49 40.51 -28.27
N GLY A 6 11.46 41.30 -28.61
CA GLY A 6 10.07 41.03 -28.21
C GLY A 6 9.48 39.76 -28.83
N VAL A 7 9.74 39.51 -30.12
CA VAL A 7 9.29 38.27 -30.80
C VAL A 7 9.99 37.04 -30.24
N SER A 8 11.28 37.16 -29.90
CA SER A 8 12.06 36.06 -29.29
C SER A 8 11.59 35.72 -27.87
N LEU A 9 11.18 36.72 -27.08
CA LEU A 9 10.61 36.53 -25.75
C LEU A 9 9.23 35.88 -25.79
N LEU A 10 8.35 36.29 -26.70
CA LEU A 10 7.04 35.67 -26.91
C LEU A 10 7.14 34.23 -27.41
N PHE A 11 8.06 33.95 -28.32
CA PHE A 11 8.32 32.58 -28.81
C PHE A 11 8.88 31.67 -27.70
N SER A 12 9.74 32.21 -26.83
CA SER A 12 10.29 31.49 -25.68
C SER A 12 9.24 31.24 -24.58
N LEU A 13 8.25 32.13 -24.43
CA LEU A 13 7.12 31.96 -23.50
C LEU A 13 6.12 30.91 -24.00
N LEU A 14 5.88 30.87 -25.32
CA LEU A 14 4.97 29.91 -25.96
C LEU A 14 5.53 28.47 -25.99
N LEU A 15 6.87 28.32 -25.93
CA LEU A 15 7.51 27.01 -25.86
C LEU A 15 7.46 26.36 -24.46
N GLN A 16 7.22 27.15 -23.42
CA GLN A 16 7.15 26.67 -22.02
C GLN A 16 5.75 26.18 -21.62
N SER A 17 4.72 26.46 -22.41
CA SER A 17 3.33 26.02 -22.16
C SER A 17 3.02 24.60 -22.62
N VAL A 18 3.98 23.88 -23.23
CA VAL A 18 3.82 22.47 -23.58
C VAL A 18 4.52 21.61 -22.52
N THR A 19 4.00 21.65 -21.28
CA THR A 19 4.28 20.59 -20.32
C THR A 19 3.54 19.35 -20.78
N LEU A 20 4.23 18.49 -21.55
CA LEU A 20 3.82 17.10 -21.73
C LEU A 20 3.80 16.47 -20.33
N VAL A 21 2.64 16.48 -19.69
CA VAL A 21 2.38 15.61 -18.55
C VAL A 21 2.31 14.20 -19.11
N SER A 22 3.47 13.54 -19.17
CA SER A 22 3.53 12.11 -19.30
C SER A 22 2.93 11.54 -18.03
N GLY A 23 1.61 11.40 -18.01
CA GLY A 23 0.96 10.54 -17.05
C GLY A 23 1.59 9.18 -17.23
N LEU A 24 2.44 8.77 -16.28
CA LEU A 24 2.91 7.40 -16.11
C LEU A 24 1.72 6.54 -15.62
N GLY A 25 0.57 6.71 -16.28
CA GLY A 25 -0.57 5.85 -16.11
C GLY A 25 -0.20 4.57 -16.81
N SER A 26 0.17 3.56 -16.02
CA SER A 26 0.15 2.17 -16.47
C SER A 26 -1.28 1.85 -16.90
N SER A 27 -1.63 2.19 -18.15
CA SER A 27 -2.81 1.67 -18.78
C SER A 27 -2.54 0.19 -18.96
N CYS A 28 -3.32 -0.64 -18.27
CA CYS A 28 -3.21 -2.09 -18.37
C CYS A 28 -3.25 -2.47 -19.85
N SER A 29 -2.19 -3.11 -20.35
CA SER A 29 -2.09 -3.48 -21.77
C SER A 29 -3.13 -4.53 -22.19
N ALA A 30 -3.75 -5.19 -21.21
CA ALA A 30 -4.87 -6.10 -21.37
C ALA A 30 -5.70 -6.14 -20.07
N PRO A 31 -6.97 -6.59 -20.12
CA PRO A 31 -7.73 -6.92 -18.93
C PRO A 31 -7.00 -7.95 -18.06
N LEU A 32 -7.14 -7.85 -16.74
CA LEU A 32 -6.71 -8.91 -15.85
C LEU A 32 -7.52 -10.18 -16.17
N GLY A 33 -6.81 -11.29 -16.38
CA GLY A 33 -7.44 -12.60 -16.61
C GLY A 33 -8.16 -13.11 -15.36
N ALA A 34 -8.87 -14.24 -15.51
CA ALA A 34 -9.42 -14.94 -14.36
C ALA A 34 -8.30 -15.35 -13.39
N GLY A 35 -8.57 -15.29 -12.08
CA GLY A 35 -7.66 -15.77 -11.06
C GLY A 35 -7.47 -17.30 -11.14
N THR A 36 -6.33 -17.79 -10.68
CA THR A 36 -5.99 -19.23 -10.69
C THR A 36 -6.33 -19.94 -9.37
N ALA A 37 -7.13 -19.31 -8.49
CA ALA A 37 -7.50 -19.87 -7.21
C ALA A 37 -8.55 -20.98 -7.36
N THR A 38 -8.38 -22.06 -6.62
CA THR A 38 -9.33 -23.16 -6.49
C THR A 38 -10.39 -22.84 -5.43
N PRO A 39 -11.55 -23.52 -5.42
CA PRO A 39 -12.61 -23.26 -4.43
C PRO A 39 -12.20 -23.46 -2.96
N GLY A 40 -11.15 -24.24 -2.70
CA GLY A 40 -10.62 -24.49 -1.36
C GLY A 40 -9.51 -23.54 -0.93
N ASP A 41 -9.01 -22.69 -1.84
CA ASP A 41 -7.94 -21.77 -1.50
C ASP A 41 -8.44 -20.66 -0.57
N PRO A 42 -7.64 -20.26 0.42
CA PRO A 42 -7.99 -19.11 1.23
C PRO A 42 -7.96 -17.86 0.35
N TYR A 43 -8.59 -16.81 0.85
CA TYR A 43 -8.48 -15.50 0.22
C TYR A 43 -6.99 -15.12 0.03
N TRP A 44 -6.65 -14.55 -1.12
CA TRP A 44 -5.25 -14.33 -1.53
C TRP A 44 -4.41 -13.56 -0.50
N GLN A 45 -5.03 -12.64 0.25
CA GLN A 45 -4.34 -11.89 1.32
C GLN A 45 -3.88 -12.77 2.48
N GLN A 46 -4.42 -13.97 2.66
CA GLN A 46 -3.95 -14.86 3.72
C GLN A 46 -2.53 -15.35 3.42
N ASN A 47 -2.27 -15.73 2.17
CA ASN A 47 -1.06 -16.46 1.78
C ASN A 47 -0.06 -15.65 0.94
N ILE A 48 -0.45 -14.49 0.41
CA ILE A 48 0.48 -13.63 -0.32
C ILE A 48 1.68 -13.28 0.57
N GLN A 49 2.86 -13.16 -0.04
CA GLN A 49 4.05 -12.80 0.72
C GLN A 49 3.89 -11.41 1.35
N HIS A 50 3.95 -11.35 2.67
CA HIS A 50 3.81 -10.12 3.44
C HIS A 50 5.11 -9.33 3.50
N GLN A 51 5.38 -8.54 2.45
CA GLN A 51 6.60 -7.75 2.33
C GLN A 51 6.43 -6.28 2.76
N GLY A 52 5.27 -5.91 3.31
CA GLY A 52 4.96 -4.52 3.67
C GLY A 52 5.78 -4.02 4.85
N THR A 53 6.32 -2.80 4.72
CA THR A 53 7.08 -2.10 5.77
C THR A 53 6.46 -0.73 6.07
N SER A 54 6.69 -0.22 7.28
CA SER A 54 6.26 1.14 7.66
C SER A 54 7.40 2.13 7.44
N ALA A 55 7.27 3.01 6.45
CA ALA A 55 8.33 3.95 6.06
C ALA A 55 8.78 4.90 7.20
N PHE A 56 7.87 5.23 8.12
CA PHE A 56 8.13 6.11 9.27
C PHE A 56 7.97 5.39 10.62
N GLY A 57 7.76 4.06 10.59
CA GLY A 57 7.62 3.24 11.78
C GLY A 57 8.97 2.72 12.29
N PRO A 58 8.99 2.11 13.49
CA PRO A 58 10.18 1.42 13.95
C PRO A 58 10.54 0.26 13.01
N ALA A 59 11.84 -0.02 12.88
CA ALA A 59 12.32 -1.17 12.15
C ALA A 59 11.73 -2.46 12.71
N GLY A 60 11.33 -3.39 11.83
CA GLY A 60 10.70 -4.65 12.23
C GLY A 60 9.22 -4.54 12.62
N TYR A 61 8.57 -3.39 12.44
CA TYR A 61 7.12 -3.28 12.61
C TYR A 61 6.40 -4.20 11.61
N GLN A 62 5.72 -5.21 12.14
CA GLN A 62 4.94 -6.17 11.36
C GLN A 62 3.63 -5.53 10.89
N VAL A 63 3.52 -5.19 9.61
CA VAL A 63 2.33 -4.53 9.03
C VAL A 63 1.12 -5.47 8.96
N PHE A 64 1.31 -6.69 8.46
CA PHE A 64 0.26 -7.70 8.36
C PHE A 64 0.32 -8.68 9.54
N ARG A 65 -0.82 -8.92 10.18
CA ARG A 65 -0.94 -9.79 11.36
C ARG A 65 -2.17 -10.68 11.24
N ASN A 66 -1.97 -12.00 11.19
CA ASN A 66 -3.07 -12.96 11.24
C ASN A 66 -3.40 -13.27 12.70
N VAL A 67 -4.64 -13.03 13.14
CA VAL A 67 -5.08 -13.25 14.53
C VAL A 67 -4.84 -14.67 15.04
N LYS A 68 -4.78 -15.67 14.15
CA LYS A 68 -4.46 -17.06 14.52
C LYS A 68 -3.02 -17.24 15.00
N ASP A 69 -2.09 -16.43 14.49
CA ASP A 69 -0.70 -16.40 14.97
C ASP A 69 -0.60 -15.82 16.40
N PHE A 70 -1.65 -15.13 16.83
CA PHE A 70 -1.79 -14.50 18.14
C PHE A 70 -2.72 -15.28 19.08
N GLY A 71 -3.06 -16.52 18.72
CA GLY A 71 -3.80 -17.46 19.57
C GLY A 71 -5.31 -17.49 19.38
N ALA A 72 -5.85 -16.78 18.39
CA ALA A 72 -7.28 -16.91 18.05
C ALA A 72 -7.54 -18.29 17.42
N LYS A 73 -8.58 -18.99 17.88
CA LYS A 73 -8.97 -20.29 17.30
C LYS A 73 -9.95 -20.15 16.15
N GLY A 74 -10.95 -19.28 16.28
CA GLY A 74 -12.03 -19.13 15.31
C GLY A 74 -12.94 -20.37 15.21
N ASP A 75 -13.10 -21.11 16.31
CA ASP A 75 -13.95 -22.31 16.39
C ASP A 75 -15.42 -21.98 16.77
N GLY A 76 -15.72 -20.71 17.07
CA GLY A 76 -17.04 -20.25 17.50
C GLY A 76 -17.38 -20.56 18.96
N VAL A 77 -16.44 -21.11 19.73
CA VAL A 77 -16.62 -21.52 21.13
C VAL A 77 -15.61 -20.84 22.05
N THR A 78 -14.35 -20.80 21.63
CA THR A 78 -13.26 -20.17 22.38
C THR A 78 -13.40 -18.65 22.33
N ASP A 79 -13.22 -17.99 23.48
CA ASP A 79 -13.16 -16.52 23.54
C ASP A 79 -11.82 -16.02 22.99
N ASP A 80 -11.86 -15.53 21.74
CA ASP A 80 -10.70 -15.00 21.03
C ASP A 80 -10.44 -13.49 21.30
N THR A 81 -11.17 -12.86 22.23
CA THR A 81 -11.07 -11.41 22.49
C THR A 81 -9.65 -10.97 22.82
N ALA A 82 -8.93 -11.74 23.63
CA ALA A 82 -7.55 -11.42 24.02
C ALA A 82 -6.58 -11.50 22.82
N ALA A 83 -6.73 -12.54 21.99
CA ALA A 83 -5.92 -12.73 20.78
C ALA A 83 -6.14 -11.58 19.78
N ILE A 84 -7.40 -11.22 19.51
CA ILE A 84 -7.72 -10.11 18.59
C ILE A 84 -7.20 -8.78 19.14
N LYS A 85 -7.37 -8.51 20.44
CA LYS A 85 -6.84 -7.29 21.06
C LYS A 85 -5.33 -7.18 20.89
N SER A 86 -4.59 -8.26 21.02
CA SER A 86 -3.13 -8.26 20.89
C SER A 86 -2.64 -7.84 19.49
N VAL A 87 -3.46 -7.98 18.45
CA VAL A 87 -3.15 -7.54 17.09
C VAL A 87 -3.27 -6.03 16.92
N PHE A 88 -4.16 -5.37 17.67
CA PHE A 88 -4.35 -3.92 17.63
C PHE A 88 -3.51 -3.18 18.65
N LEU A 89 -3.30 -3.82 19.81
CA LEU A 89 -2.41 -3.31 20.83
C LEU A 89 -0.99 -3.46 20.30
N PHE A 90 -0.49 -2.39 19.69
CA PHE A 90 0.93 -2.07 19.80
C PHE A 90 1.25 -2.28 21.26
N LYS A 91 2.16 -3.20 21.58
CA LYS A 91 2.57 -3.49 22.95
C LYS A 91 3.14 -2.21 23.54
N VAL A 92 2.26 -1.32 24.00
CA VAL A 92 2.56 -0.33 25.00
C VAL A 92 3.05 -1.18 26.13
N ILE A 93 4.31 -0.96 26.43
CA ILE A 93 5.07 -1.55 27.51
C ILE A 93 4.33 -1.16 28.80
N TYR A 94 3.22 -1.81 29.11
CA TYR A 94 2.74 -1.91 30.47
C TYR A 94 3.54 -3.05 31.07
N ARG A 95 4.77 -2.71 31.46
CA ARG A 95 5.43 -3.42 32.56
C ARG A 95 4.49 -3.24 33.76
N LYS A 96 3.88 -4.34 34.20
CA LYS A 96 3.35 -4.41 35.56
C LYS A 96 4.55 -4.71 36.46
N ASP A 97 5.29 -3.67 36.80
CA ASP A 97 5.96 -3.55 38.08
C ASP A 97 5.23 -2.48 38.90
#